data_AF-A0A2H0R062-F1
#
_entry.id   AF-A0A2H0R062-F1
#
_cell.length_a   1.000
_cell.length_b   1.000
_cell.length_c   1.000
_cell.angle_alpha   90.00
_cell.angle_beta   90.00
_cell.angle_gamma   90.00
#
_symmetry.space_group_name_H-M   'P 1'
#
loop_
_entity.id
_entity.type
_entity.pdbx_description
1 polymer ?
#
loop_
_entity_poly.entity_id
_entity_poly.type
_entity_poly.pdbx_seq_one_letter_code
_entity_poly.pdbx_strand_id
1 'polypeptide(L)'
;MASKYKARITKKARSDLKEILKYSYRNHGEEMALEYNKLINSSIELLEKDPFRPGSKERNEIASTMRSYHMRLAKEVVNSTIKSPRHMVFYFTADKNKLIISRVLHDARDHVRTMKEIRDEVMKKAKAPERQTPKKERQS
;
A
#
# COMPACT_ATOMS: atom_id res chain seq x y z
N MET A 1 -3.50 -20.24 3.46
CA MET A 1 -2.16 -20.05 2.85
C MET A 1 -1.50 -18.84 3.47
N ALA A 2 -0.22 -18.94 3.86
CA ALA A 2 0.51 -17.88 4.55
C ALA A 2 0.92 -16.73 3.62
N SER A 3 0.99 -15.50 4.15
CA SER A 3 1.53 -14.33 3.43
C SER A 3 3.03 -14.53 3.14
N LYS A 4 3.46 -14.31 1.90
CA LYS A 4 4.87 -14.42 1.50
C LYS A 4 5.64 -13.11 1.74
N TYR A 5 4.94 -11.98 1.72
CA TYR A 5 5.48 -10.64 1.93
C TYR A 5 4.86 -10.01 3.17
N LYS A 6 5.62 -9.11 3.80
CA LYS A 6 5.14 -8.23 4.87
C LYS A 6 4.99 -6.81 4.34
N ALA A 7 3.77 -6.28 4.37
CA ALA A 7 3.49 -4.92 3.93
C ALA A 7 4.01 -3.89 4.94
N ARG A 8 4.61 -2.82 4.42
CA ARG A 8 4.89 -1.58 5.14
C ARG A 8 4.19 -0.44 4.42
N ILE A 9 3.31 0.24 5.14
CA ILE A 9 2.55 1.38 4.63
C ILE A 9 3.32 2.66 4.94
N THR A 10 3.62 3.46 3.92
CA THR A 10 4.32 4.74 4.10
C THR A 10 3.42 5.76 4.79
N LYS A 11 4.00 6.86 5.28
CA LYS A 11 3.23 7.97 5.88
C LYS A 11 2.21 8.55 4.89
N LYS A 12 2.58 8.69 3.61
CA LYS A 12 1.70 9.21 2.57
C LYS A 12 0.54 8.25 2.27
N ALA A 13 0.82 6.96 2.09
CA ALA A 13 -0.23 5.96 1.94
C ALA A 13 -1.19 5.91 3.14
N ARG A 14 -0.69 6.03 4.39
CA ARG A 14 -1.58 6.12 5.58
C ARG A 14 -2.48 7.35 5.54
N SER A 15 -1.96 8.49 5.08
CA SER A 15 -2.76 9.71 4.91
C SER A 15 -3.84 9.48 3.86
N ASP A 16 -3.48 8.89 2.71
CA ASP A 16 -4.44 8.58 1.64
C ASP A 16 -5.56 7.67 2.16
N LEU A 17 -5.22 6.58 2.85
CA LEU A 17 -6.20 5.65 3.45
C LEU A 17 -7.14 6.35 4.44
N LYS A 18 -6.60 7.23 5.28
CA LYS A 18 -7.41 8.02 6.24
C LYS A 18 -8.38 8.95 5.51
N GLU A 19 -7.94 9.60 4.43
CA GLU A 19 -8.79 10.46 3.62
C GLU A 19 -9.91 9.67 2.93
N ILE A 20 -9.60 8.49 2.39
CA ILE A 20 -10.59 7.58 1.79
C ILE A 20 -11.67 7.22 2.81
N LEU A 21 -11.28 6.74 3.99
CA LEU A 21 -12.25 6.34 5.02
C LEU A 21 -13.07 7.52 5.54
N LYS A 22 -12.43 8.68 5.75
CA LYS A 22 -13.12 9.90 6.18
C LYS A 22 -14.11 10.39 5.13
N TYR A 23 -13.75 10.32 3.85
CA TYR A 23 -14.66 10.67 2.76
C TYR A 23 -15.83 9.69 2.70
N SER A 24 -15.58 8.38 2.75
CA SER A 24 -16.63 7.36 2.75
C SER A 24 -17.62 7.55 3.91
N TYR A 25 -17.11 7.80 5.12
CA TYR A 25 -17.93 8.06 6.29
C TYR A 25 -18.82 9.31 6.10
N ARG A 26 -18.23 10.43 5.65
CA ARG A 26 -18.95 11.69 5.52
C ARG A 26 -20.05 11.67 4.46
N ASN A 27 -19.84 10.94 3.36
CA ASN A 27 -20.75 10.96 2.22
C ASN A 27 -21.74 9.79 2.23
N HIS A 28 -21.41 8.68 2.92
CA HIS A 28 -22.18 7.45 2.83
C HIS A 28 -22.44 6.77 4.19
N GLY A 29 -21.95 7.33 5.29
CA GLY A 29 -22.13 6.79 6.63
C GLY A 29 -21.12 5.71 7.03
N GLU A 30 -21.26 5.24 8.27
CA GLU A 30 -20.31 4.35 8.92
C GLU A 30 -20.19 2.98 8.25
N GLU A 31 -21.33 2.37 7.91
CA GLU A 31 -21.37 1.05 7.28
C GLU A 31 -20.54 1.00 6.00
N MET A 32 -20.67 2.03 5.16
CA MET A 32 -19.90 2.15 3.92
C MET A 32 -18.41 2.40 4.18
N ALA A 33 -18.05 3.12 5.24
CA ALA A 33 -16.65 3.27 5.63
C ALA A 33 -16.04 1.95 6.10
N LEU A 34 -16.79 1.13 6.84
CA LEU A 34 -16.37 -0.20 7.28
C LEU A 34 -16.18 -1.16 6.10
N GLU A 35 -17.11 -1.18 5.15
CA GLU A 35 -16.98 -1.99 3.93
C GLU A 35 -15.77 -1.55 3.08
N TYR A 36 -15.49 -0.25 3.01
CA TYR A 36 -14.29 0.25 2.35
C TYR A 36 -13.02 -0.22 3.06
N ASN A 37 -13.01 -0.19 4.40
CA ASN A 37 -11.88 -0.64 5.20
C ASN A 37 -11.61 -2.14 4.99
N LYS A 38 -12.66 -2.97 4.94
CA LYS A 38 -12.54 -4.40 4.60
C LYS A 38 -11.90 -4.58 3.22
N LEU A 39 -12.39 -3.87 2.21
CA LEU A 39 -11.84 -3.95 0.85
C LEU A 39 -10.37 -3.50 0.77
N ILE A 40 -9.99 -2.45 1.50
CA ILE A 40 -8.60 -2.00 1.63
C ILE A 40 -7.74 -3.15 2.20
N ASN A 41 -8.13 -3.71 3.33
CA ASN A 41 -7.37 -4.77 4.00
C ASN A 41 -7.24 -6.00 3.10
N SER A 42 -8.32 -6.44 2.48
CA SER A 42 -8.29 -7.55 1.52
C SER A 42 -7.37 -7.27 0.33
N SER A 43 -7.33 -6.04 -0.16
CA SER A 43 -6.42 -5.66 -1.25
C SER A 43 -4.95 -5.82 -0.80
N ILE A 44 -4.63 -5.39 0.42
CA ILE A 44 -3.28 -5.51 0.99
C ILE A 44 -2.91 -6.97 1.20
N GLU A 45 -3.78 -7.77 1.81
CA GLU A 45 -3.54 -9.19 2.06
C GLU A 45 -3.28 -9.97 0.76
N LEU A 46 -3.99 -9.62 -0.31
CA LEU A 46 -3.77 -10.24 -1.61
C LEU A 46 -2.40 -9.91 -2.19
N LEU A 47 -1.92 -8.67 -2.00
CA LEU A 47 -0.58 -8.26 -2.41
C LEU A 47 0.51 -8.86 -1.51
N GLU A 48 0.22 -9.07 -0.23
CA GLU A 48 1.14 -9.77 0.69
C GLU A 48 1.28 -11.26 0.35
N LYS A 49 0.23 -11.88 -0.20
CA LYS A 49 0.28 -13.25 -0.72
C LYS A 49 1.09 -13.31 -2.02
N ASP A 50 0.75 -12.46 -2.98
CA ASP A 50 1.43 -12.39 -4.27
C ASP A 50 1.39 -10.97 -4.87
N PRO A 51 2.51 -10.21 -4.79
CA PRO A 51 2.60 -8.88 -5.37
C PRO A 51 2.70 -8.89 -6.91
N PHE A 52 2.88 -10.05 -7.53
CA PHE A 52 2.95 -10.21 -8.98
C PHE A 52 1.68 -10.83 -9.57
N ARG A 53 0.63 -10.94 -8.75
CA ARG A 53 -0.65 -11.56 -9.13
C ARG A 53 -1.29 -10.94 -10.37
N PRO A 54 -2.18 -11.66 -11.08
CA PRO A 54 -2.93 -11.11 -12.20
C PRO A 54 -3.59 -9.76 -11.88
N GLY A 55 -3.41 -8.80 -12.79
CA GLY A 55 -3.89 -7.43 -12.65
C GLY A 55 -2.98 -6.49 -11.84
N SER A 56 -1.89 -7.00 -11.26
CA SER A 56 -0.74 -6.20 -10.84
C SER A 56 0.03 -5.70 -12.07
N LYS A 57 0.03 -4.39 -12.32
CA LYS A 57 0.67 -3.78 -13.50
C LYS A 57 1.96 -3.09 -13.13
N GLU A 58 2.99 -3.28 -13.95
CA GLU A 58 4.24 -2.52 -13.83
C GLU A 58 4.02 -1.06 -14.15
N ARG A 59 4.74 -0.22 -13.41
CA ARG A 59 4.72 1.25 -13.50
C ARG A 59 6.12 1.81 -13.59
N ASN A 60 6.94 1.22 -14.46
CA ASN A 60 8.34 1.59 -14.64
C ASN A 60 8.50 3.06 -15.12
N GLU A 61 7.46 3.62 -15.75
CA GLU A 61 7.33 5.03 -16.08
C GLU A 61 7.34 5.97 -14.86
N ILE A 62 6.98 5.46 -13.68
CA ILE A 62 6.99 6.20 -12.41
C ILE A 62 8.35 6.03 -11.72
N ALA A 63 8.74 4.78 -11.50
CA ALA A 63 10.03 4.38 -10.94
C ALA A 63 10.27 2.89 -11.21
N SER A 64 11.53 2.46 -11.26
CA SER A 64 11.85 1.05 -11.40
C SER A 64 11.24 0.22 -10.28
N THR A 65 10.76 -0.98 -10.61
CA THR A 65 10.08 -1.93 -9.69
C THR A 65 8.75 -1.43 -9.10
N MET A 66 8.28 -0.25 -9.49
CA MET A 66 6.96 0.25 -9.10
C MET A 66 5.87 -0.55 -9.80
N ARG A 67 4.81 -0.85 -9.05
CA ARG A 67 3.63 -1.56 -9.51
C ARG A 67 2.38 -0.89 -9.01
N SER A 68 1.28 -1.18 -9.69
CA SER A 68 -0.06 -0.73 -9.30
C SER A 68 -1.04 -1.89 -9.30
N TYR A 69 -2.02 -1.83 -8.40
CA TYR A 69 -3.08 -2.81 -8.30
C TYR A 69 -4.42 -2.12 -8.03
N HIS A 70 -5.40 -2.38 -8.90
CA HIS A 70 -6.72 -1.74 -8.84
C HIS A 70 -7.64 -2.49 -7.87
N MET A 71 -8.23 -1.80 -6.89
CA MET A 71 -9.01 -2.44 -5.82
C MET A 71 -10.28 -3.15 -6.28
N ARG A 72 -10.80 -2.81 -7.47
CA ARG A 72 -11.86 -3.59 -8.15
C ARG A 72 -11.52 -5.09 -8.29
N LEU A 73 -10.25 -5.41 -8.52
CA LEU A 73 -9.82 -6.80 -8.62
C LEU A 73 -9.82 -7.53 -7.27
N ALA A 74 -9.68 -6.80 -6.16
CA ALA A 74 -9.82 -7.38 -4.83
C ALA A 74 -11.29 -7.65 -4.51
N LYS A 75 -12.19 -6.75 -4.94
CA LYS A 75 -13.64 -6.91 -4.77
C LYS A 75 -14.14 -8.23 -5.37
N GLU A 76 -13.68 -8.58 -6.57
CA GLU A 76 -14.03 -9.84 -7.24
C GLU A 76 -13.63 -11.08 -6.43
N VAL A 77 -12.59 -10.97 -5.59
CA VAL A 77 -12.11 -12.07 -4.74
C VAL A 77 -12.83 -12.14 -3.40
N VAL A 78 -13.21 -10.99 -2.82
CA VAL A 78 -13.78 -10.93 -1.45
C VAL A 78 -15.28 -10.65 -1.41
N ASN A 79 -15.95 -10.69 -2.56
CA ASN A 79 -17.39 -10.46 -2.72
C ASN A 79 -17.90 -9.21 -1.99
N SER A 80 -17.13 -8.12 -2.03
CA SER A 80 -17.48 -6.86 -1.34
C SER A 80 -18.71 -6.19 -1.97
N THR A 81 -19.55 -5.59 -1.14
CA THR A 81 -20.79 -4.88 -1.53
C THR A 81 -20.52 -3.53 -2.22
N ILE A 82 -19.27 -3.05 -2.22
CA ILE A 82 -18.90 -1.75 -2.80
C ILE A 82 -19.06 -1.79 -4.32
N LYS A 83 -20.03 -1.04 -4.86
CA LYS A 83 -20.38 -1.09 -6.29
C LYS A 83 -19.21 -0.70 -7.21
N SER A 84 -18.49 0.38 -6.91
CA SER A 84 -17.42 0.91 -7.77
C SER A 84 -16.22 1.39 -6.96
N PRO A 85 -15.29 0.49 -6.59
CA PRO A 85 -14.05 0.88 -5.92
C PRO A 85 -13.07 1.48 -6.93
N ARG A 86 -12.87 2.80 -6.87
CA ARG A 86 -12.07 3.59 -7.81
C ARG A 86 -10.63 3.83 -7.37
N HIS A 87 -10.16 3.13 -6.35
CA HIS A 87 -8.82 3.32 -5.80
C HIS A 87 -7.82 2.29 -6.36
N MET A 88 -6.59 2.76 -6.53
CA MET A 88 -5.44 2.01 -6.99
C MET A 88 -4.33 2.08 -5.94
N VAL A 89 -3.81 0.91 -5.58
CA VAL A 89 -2.68 0.75 -4.67
C VAL A 89 -1.40 0.81 -5.47
N PHE A 90 -0.51 1.74 -5.15
CA PHE A 90 0.83 1.84 -5.72
C PHE A 90 1.87 1.31 -4.73
N TYR A 91 2.74 0.43 -5.19
CA TYR A 91 3.69 -0.27 -4.33
C TYR A 91 4.93 -0.74 -5.08
N PHE A 92 5.94 -1.15 -4.33
CA PHE A 92 7.13 -1.81 -4.85
C PHE A 92 7.65 -2.82 -3.84
N THR A 93 8.43 -3.80 -4.30
CA THR A 93 9.17 -4.70 -3.42
C THR A 93 10.53 -4.08 -3.10
N ALA A 94 10.88 -4.01 -1.82
CA ALA A 94 12.18 -3.49 -1.38
C ALA A 94 13.22 -4.60 -1.22
N ASP A 95 12.78 -5.79 -0.79
CA ASP A 95 13.56 -7.00 -0.57
C ASP A 95 12.70 -8.23 -0.91
N LYS A 96 13.27 -9.44 -0.82
CA LYS A 96 12.60 -10.72 -1.13
C LYS A 96 11.21 -10.90 -0.49
N ASN A 97 11.00 -10.37 0.72
CA ASN A 97 9.75 -10.54 1.50
C ASN A 97 9.18 -9.21 2.01
N LYS A 98 9.60 -8.06 1.47
CA LYS A 98 9.11 -6.74 1.90
C LYS A 98 8.35 -6.04 0.79
N LEU A 99 7.08 -5.78 1.05
CA LEU A 99 6.19 -5.02 0.17
C LEU A 99 6.02 -3.61 0.75
N ILE A 100 6.25 -2.58 -0.05
CA ILE A 100 6.09 -1.19 0.38
C ILE A 100 4.91 -0.57 -0.34
N ILE A 101 3.85 -0.24 0.41
CA ILE A 101 2.70 0.49 -0.12
C ILE A 101 3.04 1.98 -0.10
N SER A 102 3.33 2.51 -1.28
CA SER A 102 3.79 3.88 -1.49
C SER A 102 2.64 4.88 -1.37
N ARG A 103 1.55 4.65 -2.11
CA ARG A 103 0.35 5.52 -2.18
C ARG A 103 -0.91 4.70 -2.43
N VAL A 104 -2.08 5.23 -2.06
CA VAL A 104 -3.39 4.69 -2.48
C VAL A 104 -4.20 5.83 -3.08
N LEU A 105 -4.38 5.84 -4.40
CA LEU A 105 -4.92 7.00 -5.12
C LEU A 105 -6.23 6.64 -5.82
N HIS A 106 -7.12 7.61 -5.93
CA HIS A 106 -8.31 7.52 -6.77
C HIS A 106 -7.91 7.57 -8.26
N ASP A 107 -8.62 6.84 -9.12
CA ASP A 107 -8.39 6.74 -10.58
C ASP A 107 -8.25 8.10 -11.31
N ALA A 108 -8.85 9.15 -10.76
CA ALA A 108 -8.87 10.52 -11.27
C ALA A 108 -7.71 11.40 -10.76
N ARG A 109 -6.81 10.88 -9.90
CA ARG A 109 -5.70 11.65 -9.32
C ARG A 109 -4.36 11.00 -9.59
N ASP A 110 -3.69 11.46 -10.65
CA ASP A 110 -2.38 11.00 -11.08
C ASP A 110 -1.25 11.90 -10.52
N HIS A 111 -1.05 11.92 -9.21
CA HIS A 111 0.06 12.68 -8.60
C HIS A 111 1.33 11.82 -8.55
N VAL A 112 1.85 11.54 -9.75
CA VAL A 112 3.00 10.65 -10.02
C VAL A 112 4.29 11.11 -9.34
N ARG A 113 4.47 12.43 -9.10
CA ARG A 113 5.76 13.00 -8.70
C ARG A 113 6.32 12.52 -7.36
N THR A 114 5.47 12.20 -6.38
CA THR A 114 5.95 11.83 -5.03
C THR A 114 6.40 10.37 -4.88
N MET A 115 6.01 9.48 -5.81
CA MET A 115 6.22 8.04 -5.62
C MET A 115 7.67 7.60 -5.84
N LYS A 116 8.37 8.23 -6.78
CA LYS A 116 9.80 8.01 -7.01
C LYS A 116 10.62 8.39 -5.79
N GLU A 117 10.37 9.55 -5.21
CA GLU A 117 11.06 10.05 -4.01
C GLU A 117 10.88 9.11 -2.82
N ILE A 118 9.62 8.68 -2.56
CA ILE A 118 9.31 7.71 -1.51
C ILE A 118 10.11 6.42 -1.69
N ARG A 119 10.14 5.89 -2.92
CA ARG A 119 10.89 4.67 -3.23
C ARG A 119 12.37 4.87 -2.94
N ASP A 120 12.97 5.92 -3.51
CA ASP A 120 14.40 6.14 -3.41
C ASP A 120 14.83 6.39 -1.95
N GLU A 121 14.01 7.08 -1.15
CA GLU A 121 14.22 7.24 0.29
C GLU A 121 14.19 5.89 1.03
N VAL A 122 13.21 5.03 0.74
CA VAL A 122 13.10 3.71 1.36
C VAL A 122 14.26 2.81 0.96
N MET A 123 14.64 2.79 -0.32
CA MET A 123 15.75 1.99 -0.82
C MET A 123 17.09 2.48 -0.27
N LYS A 124 17.28 3.80 -0.11
CA LYS A 124 18.47 4.37 0.54
C LYS A 124 18.58 3.94 2.01
N LYS A 125 17.47 3.95 2.75
CA LYS A 125 17.43 3.47 4.14
C LYS A 125 17.67 1.96 4.27
N ALA A 126 17.19 1.17 3.32
CA ALA A 126 17.41 -0.28 3.30
C ALA A 126 18.87 -0.67 3.02
N LYS A 127 19.60 0.17 2.25
CA LYS A 127 21.03 -0.02 1.94
C LYS A 127 21.97 0.60 2.98
N ALA A 128 21.48 1.48 3.85
CA ALA A 128 22.31 2.01 4.94
C ALA A 128 22.56 0.88 5.95
N PRO A 129 23.81 0.61 6.35
CA PRO A 129 24.07 -0.36 7.40
C PRO A 129 23.29 0.05 8.64
N GLU A 130 22.56 -0.90 9.24
CA GLU A 130 21.88 -0.72 10.52
C GLU A 130 22.87 -0.05 11.47
N ARG A 131 22.67 1.25 11.77
CA ARG A 131 23.36 1.87 12.90
C ARG A 131 22.86 1.12 14.11
N GLN A 132 23.70 0.23 14.63
CA GLN A 132 23.52 -0.38 15.94
C GLN A 132 23.21 0.76 16.90
N THR A 133 21.96 0.83 17.37
CA THR A 133 21.63 1.66 18.52
C THR A 133 22.49 1.15 19.67
N PRO A 134 23.39 1.96 20.26
CA PRO A 134 24.15 1.49 21.40
C PRO A 134 23.14 1.14 22.49
N LYS A 135 23.09 -0.14 22.87
CA LYS A 135 22.51 -0.57 24.13
C LYS A 135 23.20 0.27 25.20
N LYS A 136 22.48 1.22 25.81
CA LYS A 136 22.91 1.79 27.07
C LYS A 136 22.86 0.66 28.09
N GLU A 137 23.97 -0.04 28.26
CA GLU A 137 24.28 -0.72 29.51
C GLU A 137 24.29 0.35 30.60
N ARG A 138 23.17 0.43 31.33
CA ARG A 138 23.16 1.04 32.64
C ARG A 138 23.74 0.00 33.60
N GLN A 139 25.05 0.06 33.78
CA GLN A 139 25.67 -0.41 35.02
C GLN A 139 25.52 0.71 36.05
N SER A 140 24.77 0.44 37.11
CA SER A 140 24.85 1.08 38.42
C SER A 140 23.96 0.31 39.37
#